data_AF-A0AA37PD47-F1
#
_entry.id   AF-A0AA37PD47-F1
#
_cell.length_a   1.000
_cell.length_b   1.000
_cell.length_c   1.000
_cell.angle_alpha   90.00
_cell.angle_beta   90.00
_cell.angle_gamma   90.00
#
_symmetry.space_group_name_H-M   'P 1'
#
loop_
_entity.id
_entity.type
_entity.pdbx_description
1 polymer ?
#
loop_
_entity_poly.entity_id
_entity_poly.type
_entity_poly.pdbx_seq_one_letter_code
_entity_poly.pdbx_strand_id
1 'polypeptide(L)'
;MAIINEFPGVKITVQVDGQDAVEYEDPDGFETDINRKNVRWRTFNYVESKDDAFFSVRYQVDNSHRWESPNHALALVLYIDGKRTDGLVCEARHFLNLDPFYVWNATVEGSRERSTASGYERLNKFKFSKVTTIDDAENERVEVDTKKAKSLGVIEVFIYPMVITGPMTYNTPGNHYGAQNDGFEIAEKALKGRAVSHGTS
;
A
#
# COMPACT_ATOMS: atom_id res chain seq x y z
N MET A 1 -3.07 7.10 -12.08
CA MET A 1 -1.91 7.46 -11.25
C MET A 1 -2.43 8.28 -10.08
N ALA A 2 -2.18 7.83 -8.86
CA ALA A 2 -2.65 8.51 -7.67
C ALA A 2 -1.77 9.72 -7.38
N ILE A 3 -2.33 10.91 -7.59
CA ILE A 3 -1.72 12.20 -7.26
C ILE A 3 -2.62 12.90 -6.24
N ILE A 4 -1.99 13.45 -5.21
CA ILE A 4 -2.64 14.41 -4.32
C ILE A 4 -2.24 15.80 -4.81
N ASN A 5 -3.17 16.55 -5.41
CA ASN A 5 -2.87 17.85 -6.04
C ASN A 5 -2.31 18.87 -5.03
N GLU A 6 -2.77 18.81 -3.79
CA GLU A 6 -2.30 19.66 -2.68
C GLU A 6 -0.93 19.25 -2.13
N PHE A 7 -0.38 18.12 -2.62
CA PHE A 7 0.90 17.58 -2.20
C PHE A 7 1.80 17.29 -3.43
N PRO A 8 2.31 18.34 -4.09
CA PRO A 8 3.01 18.23 -5.36
C PRO A 8 4.34 17.48 -5.23
N GLY A 9 4.77 16.93 -6.37
CA GLY A 9 6.04 16.21 -6.53
C GLY A 9 6.07 14.83 -5.91
N VAL A 10 4.91 14.29 -5.51
CA VAL A 10 4.79 12.90 -5.06
C VAL A 10 3.78 12.16 -5.92
N LYS A 11 4.22 11.03 -6.44
CA LYS A 11 3.46 10.17 -7.33
C LYS A 11 3.51 8.73 -6.84
N ILE A 12 2.35 8.13 -6.69
CA ILE A 12 2.20 6.70 -6.40
C ILE A 12 1.58 6.03 -7.62
N THR A 13 2.09 4.84 -7.98
CA THR A 13 1.59 4.08 -9.12
C THR A 13 1.56 2.61 -8.76
N VAL A 14 0.40 1.97 -8.92
CA VAL A 14 0.32 0.51 -8.91
C VAL A 14 0.76 0.02 -10.27
N GLN A 15 1.63 -0.98 -10.31
CA GLN A 15 2.00 -1.66 -11.54
C GLN A 15 1.47 -3.09 -11.51
N VAL A 16 0.86 -3.55 -12.59
CA VAL A 16 0.35 -4.91 -12.76
C VAL A 16 1.14 -5.58 -13.89
N ASP A 17 1.73 -6.74 -13.61
CA ASP A 17 2.66 -7.45 -14.50
C ASP A 17 3.78 -6.54 -15.05
N GLY A 18 4.26 -5.60 -14.20
CA GLY A 18 5.33 -4.66 -14.51
C GLY A 18 4.92 -3.45 -15.35
N GLN A 19 3.64 -3.31 -15.73
CA GLN A 19 3.10 -2.16 -16.45
C GLN A 19 2.32 -1.25 -15.51
N ASP A 20 2.36 0.06 -15.74
CA ASP A 20 1.57 1.01 -14.96
C ASP A 20 0.06 0.70 -15.13
N ALA A 21 -0.64 0.49 -14.02
CA ALA A 21 -2.06 0.21 -14.04
C ALA A 21 -2.86 1.42 -14.56
N VAL A 22 -3.91 1.15 -15.32
CA VAL A 22 -4.93 2.16 -15.58
C VAL A 22 -5.69 2.40 -14.29
N GLU A 23 -5.81 3.67 -13.91
CA GLU A 23 -6.55 4.08 -12.73
C GLU A 23 -7.83 4.80 -13.11
N TYR A 24 -8.89 4.52 -12.37
CA TYR A 24 -10.22 5.10 -12.56
C TYR A 24 -10.61 5.86 -11.29
N GLU A 25 -11.26 7.01 -11.42
CA GLU A 25 -11.73 7.78 -10.28
C GLU A 25 -12.69 6.94 -9.41
N ASP A 26 -12.49 7.00 -8.09
CA ASP A 26 -13.38 6.39 -7.10
C ASP A 26 -14.12 7.48 -6.32
N PRO A 27 -15.30 7.93 -6.81
CA PRO A 27 -16.07 8.98 -6.14
C PRO A 27 -16.59 8.52 -4.76
N ASP A 28 -16.85 7.22 -4.60
CA ASP A 28 -17.39 6.61 -3.39
C ASP A 28 -16.31 6.37 -2.31
N GLY A 29 -15.02 6.45 -2.70
CA GLY A 29 -13.89 6.27 -1.81
C GLY A 29 -13.91 7.24 -0.62
N PHE A 30 -14.37 8.48 -0.82
CA PHE A 30 -14.51 9.46 0.27
C PHE A 30 -15.67 9.16 1.22
N GLU A 31 -16.77 8.58 0.72
CA GLU A 31 -17.93 8.23 1.55
C GLU A 31 -17.65 7.02 2.43
N THR A 32 -16.82 6.10 1.92
CA THR A 32 -16.44 4.86 2.60
C THR A 32 -15.19 5.01 3.47
N ASP A 33 -14.43 6.10 3.32
CA ASP A 33 -13.27 6.42 4.13
C ASP A 33 -13.66 6.85 5.55
N ILE A 34 -13.36 5.98 6.52
CA ILE A 34 -13.56 6.22 7.95
C ILE A 34 -12.54 7.24 8.51
N ASN A 35 -11.68 7.82 7.67
CA ASN A 35 -10.56 8.72 7.98
C ASN A 35 -9.80 8.28 9.24
N ARG A 36 -9.40 7.01 9.25
CA ARG A 36 -8.87 6.32 10.44
C ARG A 36 -7.65 6.99 11.08
N LYS A 37 -6.99 7.90 10.37
CA LYS A 37 -5.72 8.52 10.77
C LYS A 37 -5.68 10.05 10.67
N ASN A 38 -6.83 10.73 10.56
CA ASN A 38 -6.92 12.19 10.45
C ASN A 38 -6.06 12.73 9.28
N VAL A 39 -6.14 12.09 8.13
CA VAL A 39 -5.35 12.45 6.96
C VAL A 39 -5.87 13.77 6.38
N ARG A 40 -4.95 14.71 6.12
CA ARG A 40 -5.28 16.04 5.61
C ARG A 40 -5.70 16.02 4.14
N TRP A 41 -4.99 15.27 3.33
CA TRP A 41 -5.21 15.18 1.88
C TRP A 41 -5.28 13.72 1.44
N ARG A 42 -6.21 13.41 0.54
CA ARG A 42 -6.56 12.03 0.17
C ARG A 42 -6.95 11.99 -1.30
N THR A 43 -6.69 10.85 -1.93
CA THR A 43 -7.16 10.51 -3.27
C THR A 43 -7.53 9.03 -3.28
N PHE A 44 -8.55 8.67 -4.05
CA PHE A 44 -9.04 7.30 -4.18
C PHE A 44 -9.17 6.98 -5.67
N ASN A 45 -8.65 5.84 -6.08
CA ASN A 45 -8.73 5.36 -7.45
C ASN A 45 -8.88 3.85 -7.44
N TYR A 46 -9.63 3.32 -8.41
CA TYR A 46 -9.65 1.91 -8.72
C TYR A 46 -8.54 1.56 -9.69
N VAL A 47 -7.96 0.38 -9.50
CA VAL A 47 -7.13 -0.30 -10.49
C VAL A 47 -7.79 -1.61 -10.86
N GLU A 48 -7.68 -2.00 -12.13
CA GLU A 48 -8.17 -3.30 -12.57
C GLU A 48 -7.26 -4.42 -12.01
N SER A 49 -7.86 -5.32 -11.24
CA SER A 49 -7.20 -6.54 -10.76
C SER A 49 -7.46 -7.70 -11.71
N LYS A 50 -6.44 -8.51 -11.98
CA LYS A 50 -6.54 -9.74 -12.78
C LYS A 50 -6.10 -10.95 -11.96
N ASP A 51 -6.85 -12.05 -12.06
CA ASP A 51 -6.56 -13.31 -11.37
C ASP A 51 -5.08 -13.70 -11.55
N ASP A 52 -4.41 -13.97 -10.43
CA ASP A 52 -3.02 -14.40 -10.33
C ASP A 52 -1.96 -13.43 -10.91
N ALA A 53 -2.35 -12.21 -11.29
CA ALA A 53 -1.40 -11.21 -11.75
C ALA A 53 -0.57 -10.68 -10.59
N PHE A 54 0.74 -10.51 -10.82
CA PHE A 54 1.63 -9.90 -9.84
C PHE A 54 1.50 -8.39 -9.92
N PHE A 55 1.62 -7.73 -8.78
CA PHE A 55 1.63 -6.27 -8.74
C PHE A 55 2.73 -5.71 -7.85
N SER A 56 3.05 -4.44 -8.07
CA SER A 56 3.98 -3.66 -7.26
C SER A 56 3.45 -2.25 -7.03
N VAL A 57 3.99 -1.58 -6.02
CA VAL A 57 3.71 -0.17 -5.74
C VAL A 57 4.99 0.62 -5.98
N ARG A 58 4.96 1.51 -6.97
CA ARG A 58 6.05 2.41 -7.31
C ARG A 58 5.81 3.79 -6.72
N TYR A 59 6.84 4.31 -6.06
CA TYR A 59 6.90 5.62 -5.44
C TYR A 59 7.85 6.48 -6.25
N GLN A 60 7.41 7.69 -6.60
CA GLN A 60 8.25 8.68 -7.25
C GLN A 60 8.13 10.00 -6.50
N VAL A 61 9.28 10.61 -6.18
CA VAL A 61 9.34 11.95 -5.59
C VAL A 61 10.31 12.79 -6.43
N ASP A 62 9.86 13.95 -6.90
CA ASP A 62 10.65 14.85 -7.74
C ASP A 62 10.86 16.23 -7.11
N ASN A 63 11.65 17.08 -7.76
CA ASN A 63 12.00 18.42 -7.28
C ASN A 63 10.84 19.43 -7.23
N SER A 64 9.64 19.09 -7.72
CA SER A 64 8.45 19.93 -7.50
C SER A 64 7.93 19.82 -6.06
N HIS A 65 8.31 18.77 -5.33
CA HIS A 65 8.13 18.70 -3.88
C HIS A 65 9.13 19.62 -3.19
N ARG A 66 8.62 20.65 -2.49
CA ARG A 66 9.47 21.65 -1.82
C ARG A 66 9.79 21.25 -0.40
N TRP A 67 11.04 20.91 -0.16
CA TRP A 67 11.56 20.62 1.18
C TRP A 67 11.83 21.91 1.97
N GLU A 68 11.41 21.94 3.23
CA GLU A 68 11.69 23.07 4.13
C GLU A 68 13.14 23.06 4.64
N SER A 69 13.76 21.89 4.74
CA SER A 69 15.18 21.77 5.12
C SER A 69 15.79 20.42 4.73
N PRO A 70 17.14 20.32 4.64
CA PRO A 70 17.89 19.09 4.35
C PRO A 70 17.56 17.87 5.21
N ASN A 71 17.12 18.10 6.45
CA ASN A 71 16.86 17.05 7.43
C ASN A 71 15.41 16.55 7.36
N HIS A 72 14.60 17.08 6.45
CA HIS A 72 13.23 16.60 6.26
C HIS A 72 13.24 15.30 5.46
N ALA A 73 12.15 14.55 5.60
CA ALA A 73 11.90 13.34 4.83
C ALA A 73 10.40 13.06 4.74
N LEU A 74 10.04 12.15 3.85
CA LEU A 74 8.73 11.52 3.79
C LEU A 74 8.85 10.07 4.22
N ALA A 75 8.08 9.68 5.24
CA ALA A 75 7.83 8.27 5.52
C ALA A 75 6.62 7.81 4.71
N LEU A 76 6.82 6.81 3.87
CA LEU A 76 5.84 6.21 2.98
C LEU A 76 5.49 4.84 3.55
N VAL A 77 4.27 4.65 4.06
CA VAL A 77 3.86 3.41 4.73
C VAL A 77 2.77 2.72 3.92
N LEU A 78 3.07 1.51 3.48
CA LEU A 78 2.18 0.69 2.66
C LEU A 78 1.34 -0.24 3.55
N TYR A 79 0.03 -0.21 3.34
CA TYR A 79 -0.90 -1.20 3.84
C TYR A 79 -1.57 -1.89 2.65
N ILE A 80 -1.71 -3.21 2.75
CA ILE A 80 -2.47 -4.00 1.80
C ILE A 80 -3.45 -4.87 2.60
N ASP A 81 -4.71 -4.87 2.17
CA ASP A 81 -5.79 -5.57 2.85
C ASP A 81 -5.95 -5.20 4.34
N GLY A 82 -5.53 -3.97 4.69
CA GLY A 82 -5.55 -3.44 6.06
C GLY A 82 -4.36 -3.84 6.94
N LYS A 83 -3.39 -4.60 6.40
CA LYS A 83 -2.16 -5.01 7.09
C LYS A 83 -0.99 -4.12 6.65
N ARG A 84 -0.15 -3.69 7.59
CA ARG A 84 1.08 -2.95 7.26
C ARG A 84 2.08 -3.89 6.60
N THR A 85 2.46 -3.59 5.37
CA THR A 85 3.28 -4.47 4.54
C THR A 85 4.72 -3.96 4.39
N ASP A 86 4.89 -2.65 4.19
CA ASP A 86 6.21 -2.05 3.96
C ASP A 86 6.26 -0.60 4.50
N GLY A 87 7.47 -0.06 4.63
CA GLY A 87 7.73 1.34 4.93
C GLY A 87 9.05 1.82 4.32
N LEU A 88 8.99 2.90 3.55
CA LEU A 88 10.15 3.56 2.94
C LEU A 88 10.34 4.96 3.53
N VAL A 89 11.58 5.45 3.47
CA VAL A 89 11.91 6.84 3.82
C VAL A 89 12.57 7.49 2.60
N CYS A 90 11.96 8.57 2.12
CA CYS A 90 12.54 9.44 1.09
C CYS A 90 13.07 10.70 1.77
N GLU A 91 14.40 10.86 1.81
CA GLU A 91 15.04 11.98 2.50
C GLU A 91 15.28 13.18 1.59
N ALA A 92 15.06 14.39 2.10
CA ALA A 92 15.26 15.66 1.38
C ALA A 92 16.70 15.81 0.86
N ARG A 93 17.69 15.24 1.58
CA ARG A 93 19.10 15.26 1.13
C ARG A 93 19.34 14.57 -0.22
N HIS A 94 18.44 13.68 -0.66
CA HIS A 94 18.49 13.12 -2.01
C HIS A 94 18.16 14.14 -3.11
N PHE A 95 17.80 15.38 -2.78
CA PHE A 95 17.48 16.42 -3.75
C PHE A 95 18.45 17.62 -3.67
N LEU A 96 19.35 17.63 -2.68
CA LEU A 96 20.33 18.70 -2.52
C LEU A 96 21.44 18.58 -3.56
N ASN A 97 21.71 19.66 -4.29
CA ASN A 97 22.77 19.77 -5.31
C ASN A 97 22.69 18.75 -6.46
N LEU A 98 21.51 18.17 -6.67
CA LEU A 98 21.27 17.22 -7.75
C LEU A 98 20.62 17.91 -8.94
N ASP A 99 20.63 17.20 -10.07
CA ASP A 99 19.94 17.57 -11.29
C ASP A 99 18.52 18.09 -10.99
N PRO A 100 18.10 19.27 -11.50
CA PRO A 100 16.72 19.75 -11.41
C PRO A 100 15.68 18.71 -11.88
N PHE A 101 16.08 17.75 -12.71
CA PHE A 101 15.25 16.65 -13.20
C PHE A 101 15.40 15.35 -12.39
N TYR A 102 16.11 15.37 -11.26
CA TYR A 102 16.23 14.21 -10.39
C TYR A 102 14.86 13.77 -9.86
N VAL A 103 14.63 12.46 -9.94
CA VAL A 103 13.46 11.78 -9.38
C VAL A 103 13.94 10.66 -8.48
N TRP A 104 13.62 10.72 -7.20
CA TRP A 104 13.75 9.60 -6.30
C TRP A 104 12.70 8.55 -6.67
N ASN A 105 13.15 7.30 -6.85
CA ASN A 105 12.28 6.20 -7.25
C ASN A 105 12.51 5.00 -6.33
N ALA A 106 11.42 4.39 -5.89
CA ALA A 106 11.44 3.12 -5.17
C ALA A 106 10.25 2.25 -5.59
N THR A 107 10.43 0.93 -5.59
CA THR A 107 9.37 -0.02 -5.91
C THR A 107 9.30 -1.08 -4.81
N VAL A 108 8.10 -1.31 -4.29
CA VAL A 108 7.80 -2.41 -3.38
C VAL A 108 7.01 -3.45 -4.15
N GLU A 109 7.60 -4.62 -4.38
CA GLU A 109 7.00 -5.71 -5.17
C GLU A 109 6.54 -6.90 -4.31
N GLY A 110 6.75 -6.85 -3.00
CA GLY A 110 6.47 -7.97 -2.12
C GLY A 110 6.85 -7.72 -0.67
N SER A 111 6.44 -8.61 0.21
CA SER A 111 6.93 -8.65 1.59
C SER A 111 8.23 -9.47 1.65
N ARG A 112 9.20 -8.99 2.42
CA ARG A 112 10.41 -9.76 2.72
C ARG A 112 10.17 -10.56 3.99
N GLU A 113 10.62 -11.80 4.01
CA GLU A 113 10.57 -12.68 5.17
C GLU A 113 11.93 -13.34 5.34
N ARG A 114 12.47 -13.31 6.56
CA ARG A 114 13.73 -13.99 6.83
C ARG A 114 13.49 -15.48 6.98
N SER A 115 14.10 -16.28 6.12
CA SER A 115 14.08 -17.73 6.23
C SER A 115 14.80 -18.17 7.50
N THR A 116 14.08 -18.78 8.43
CA THR A 116 14.66 -19.36 9.66
C THR A 116 15.59 -20.53 9.38
N ALA A 117 15.41 -21.22 8.23
CA ALA A 117 16.21 -22.38 7.85
C ALA A 117 17.52 -22.02 7.11
N SER A 118 17.50 -20.99 6.26
CA SER A 118 18.63 -20.67 5.38
C SER A 118 19.35 -19.37 5.73
N GLY A 119 18.75 -18.52 6.59
CA GLY A 119 19.27 -17.20 6.95
C GLY A 119 19.08 -16.13 5.87
N TYR A 120 18.72 -16.51 4.64
CA TYR A 120 18.43 -15.61 3.53
C TYR A 120 17.05 -14.95 3.66
N GLU A 121 16.91 -13.77 3.06
CA GLU A 121 15.62 -13.13 2.87
C GLU A 121 14.90 -13.78 1.67
N ARG A 122 13.64 -14.18 1.89
CA ARG A 122 12.71 -14.57 0.85
C ARG A 122 11.83 -13.36 0.52
N LEU A 123 11.67 -13.06 -0.76
CA LEU A 123 10.69 -12.09 -1.24
C LEU A 123 9.41 -12.83 -1.65
N ASN A 124 8.30 -12.53 -0.98
CA ASN A 124 6.96 -12.99 -1.35
C ASN A 124 6.30 -11.87 -2.16
N LYS A 125 6.28 -12.02 -3.48
CA LYS A 125 5.73 -11.01 -4.39
C LYS A 125 4.22 -10.87 -4.19
N PHE A 126 3.72 -9.63 -4.26
CA PHE A 126 2.28 -9.40 -4.18
C PHE A 126 1.58 -9.94 -5.40
N LYS A 127 0.49 -10.67 -5.17
CA LYS A 127 -0.34 -11.23 -6.22
C LYS A 127 -1.81 -11.00 -5.92
N PHE A 128 -2.56 -10.59 -6.95
CA PHE A 128 -4.02 -10.55 -6.85
C PHE A 128 -4.56 -11.98 -6.78
N SER A 129 -5.17 -12.31 -5.66
CA SER A 129 -5.74 -13.62 -5.39
C SER A 129 -7.26 -13.51 -5.36
N LYS A 130 -7.91 -14.41 -6.09
CA LYS A 130 -9.36 -14.42 -6.25
C LYS A 130 -10.06 -14.62 -4.90
N VAL A 131 -11.09 -13.83 -4.66
CA VAL A 131 -12.02 -14.00 -3.54
C VAL A 131 -13.08 -15.02 -3.91
N THR A 132 -13.23 -16.05 -3.09
CA THR A 132 -14.27 -17.07 -3.22
C THR A 132 -15.40 -16.79 -2.23
N THR A 133 -16.65 -16.93 -2.68
CA THR A 133 -17.81 -16.66 -1.84
C THR A 133 -18.43 -17.93 -1.30
N ILE A 134 -19.02 -17.84 -0.10
CA ILE A 134 -19.82 -18.90 0.51
C ILE A 134 -21.21 -18.34 0.80
N ASP A 135 -22.23 -18.95 0.22
CA ASP A 135 -23.62 -18.48 0.29
C ASP A 135 -24.25 -18.80 1.67
N ASP A 136 -23.98 -19.99 2.20
CA ASP A 136 -24.54 -20.51 3.47
C ASP A 136 -23.59 -20.32 4.65
N ALA A 137 -23.19 -19.07 4.92
CA ALA A 137 -22.40 -18.73 6.10
C ALA A 137 -23.27 -18.46 7.34
N GLU A 138 -22.84 -18.97 8.50
CA GLU A 138 -23.43 -18.64 9.80
C GLU A 138 -23.31 -17.15 10.13
N ASN A 139 -24.24 -16.60 10.90
CA ASN A 139 -24.29 -15.16 11.21
C ASN A 139 -23.00 -14.65 11.89
N GLU A 140 -22.39 -15.43 12.79
CA GLU A 140 -21.13 -15.05 13.43
C GLU A 140 -20.00 -14.91 12.41
N ARG A 141 -19.94 -15.81 11.42
CA ARG A 141 -18.99 -15.72 10.31
C ARG A 141 -19.26 -14.49 9.44
N VAL A 142 -20.53 -14.21 9.14
CA VAL A 142 -20.90 -13.01 8.36
C VAL A 142 -20.39 -11.73 9.02
N GLU A 143 -20.47 -11.60 10.35
CA GLU A 143 -19.96 -10.42 11.06
C GLU A 143 -18.43 -10.28 10.98
N VAL A 144 -17.70 -11.39 11.17
CA VAL A 144 -16.23 -11.43 11.05
C VAL A 144 -15.80 -11.10 9.62
N ASP A 145 -16.43 -11.74 8.65
CA ASP A 145 -16.16 -11.56 7.23
C ASP A 145 -16.51 -10.14 6.78
N THR A 146 -17.57 -9.53 7.32
CA THR A 146 -17.91 -8.12 7.05
C THR A 146 -16.81 -7.18 7.52
N LYS A 147 -16.17 -7.46 8.67
CA LYS A 147 -15.03 -6.67 9.15
C LYS A 147 -13.79 -6.88 8.26
N LYS A 148 -13.48 -8.12 7.90
CA LYS A 148 -12.35 -8.47 7.00
C LYS A 148 -12.54 -7.86 5.62
N ALA A 149 -13.75 -7.94 5.08
CA ALA A 149 -14.10 -7.41 3.77
C ALA A 149 -13.72 -5.93 3.69
N LYS A 150 -14.02 -5.11 4.71
CA LYS A 150 -13.79 -3.64 4.66
C LYS A 150 -12.40 -3.22 4.20
N SER A 151 -11.37 -4.00 4.51
CA SER A 151 -10.00 -3.71 4.05
C SER A 151 -9.57 -4.55 2.87
N LEU A 152 -10.24 -5.67 2.58
CA LEU A 152 -9.94 -6.55 1.45
C LEU A 152 -10.00 -5.84 0.10
N GLY A 153 -8.99 -6.08 -0.74
CA GLY A 153 -8.81 -5.49 -2.05
C GLY A 153 -8.29 -4.06 -2.02
N VAL A 154 -7.91 -3.53 -0.84
CA VAL A 154 -7.50 -2.13 -0.67
C VAL A 154 -5.99 -2.04 -0.52
N ILE A 155 -5.38 -1.19 -1.34
CA ILE A 155 -3.97 -0.78 -1.25
C ILE A 155 -3.95 0.65 -0.72
N GLU A 156 -3.46 0.86 0.51
CA GLU A 156 -3.39 2.17 1.14
C GLU A 156 -1.92 2.61 1.30
N VAL A 157 -1.61 3.83 0.86
CA VAL A 157 -0.30 4.46 1.09
C VAL A 157 -0.48 5.68 1.98
N PHE A 158 0.11 5.64 3.17
CA PHE A 158 0.18 6.80 4.04
C PHE A 158 1.51 7.53 3.85
N ILE A 159 1.44 8.85 3.74
CA ILE A 159 2.61 9.71 3.58
C ILE A 159 2.68 10.62 4.81
N TYR A 160 3.78 10.52 5.55
CA TYR A 160 4.02 11.35 6.73
C TYR A 160 5.24 12.24 6.51
N PRO A 161 5.09 13.57 6.60
CA PRO A 161 6.25 14.45 6.70
C PRO A 161 6.95 14.21 8.04
N MET A 162 8.28 14.11 8.01
CA MET A 162 9.09 13.88 9.20
C MET A 162 10.39 14.70 9.18
N VAL A 163 10.98 14.90 10.36
CA VAL A 163 12.29 15.51 10.54
C VAL A 163 13.24 14.47 11.11
N ILE A 164 14.39 14.30 10.46
CA ILE A 164 15.45 13.41 10.89
C ILE A 164 16.30 14.14 11.92
N THR A 165 16.23 13.72 13.18
CA THR A 165 16.93 14.36 14.30
C THR A 165 18.30 13.75 14.61
N GLY A 166 18.67 12.67 13.92
CA GLY A 166 19.94 11.96 14.12
C GLY A 166 19.91 10.54 13.60
N PRO A 167 21.03 9.80 13.68
CA PRO A 167 21.07 8.39 13.30
C PRO A 167 20.19 7.57 14.25
N MET A 168 19.26 6.81 13.68
CA MET A 168 18.49 5.81 14.41
C MET A 168 19.22 4.46 14.32
N THR A 169 19.62 3.89 15.45
CA THR A 169 20.01 2.48 15.51
C THR A 169 18.73 1.66 15.46
N TYR A 170 18.40 1.10 14.30
CA TYR A 170 17.31 0.12 14.19
C TYR A 170 17.73 -1.16 14.92
N ASN A 171 17.48 -1.22 16.23
CA ASN A 171 17.50 -2.44 17.03
C ASN A 171 16.12 -3.10 17.06
N THR A 172 15.42 -3.11 15.93
CA THR A 172 14.16 -3.84 15.83
C THR A 172 14.47 -5.11 15.04
N PRO A 173 14.28 -6.33 15.61
CA PRO A 173 14.18 -7.50 14.77
C PRO A 173 13.08 -7.16 13.76
N GLY A 174 13.37 -7.26 12.47
CA GLY A 174 12.37 -6.99 11.45
C GLY A 174 11.14 -7.80 11.80
N ASN A 175 10.08 -7.14 12.27
CA ASN A 175 8.76 -7.73 12.29
C ASN A 175 8.35 -7.76 10.83
N HIS A 176 8.95 -8.70 10.10
CA HIS A 176 8.49 -9.17 8.83
C HIS A 176 7.13 -9.77 9.14
N TYR A 177 6.08 -8.97 8.98
CA TYR A 177 4.72 -9.47 9.07
C TYR A 177 4.59 -10.47 7.93
N GLY A 178 4.71 -11.76 8.27
CA GLY A 178 4.52 -12.82 7.30
C GLY A 178 3.20 -12.61 6.58
N ALA A 179 3.19 -12.83 5.28
CA ALA A 179 1.96 -12.90 4.51
C ALA A 179 1.17 -14.11 5.05
N GLN A 180 0.37 -13.89 6.10
CA GLN A 180 -0.62 -14.86 6.51
C GLN A 180 -1.65 -14.91 5.39
N ASN A 181 -1.64 -16.05 4.71
CA ASN A 181 -2.60 -16.43 3.68
C ASN A 181 -3.95 -16.69 4.39
N ASP A 182 -4.59 -15.62 4.85
CA ASP A 182 -5.92 -15.70 5.43
C ASP A 182 -6.86 -15.99 4.27
N GLY A 183 -7.21 -17.27 4.08
CA GLY A 183 -7.99 -17.76 2.95
C GLY A 183 -9.04 -16.76 2.46
N PHE A 184 -9.10 -16.58 1.14
CA PHE A 184 -9.99 -15.60 0.49
C PHE A 184 -11.44 -16.09 0.39
N GLU A 185 -11.86 -17.01 1.27
CA GLU A 185 -13.24 -17.46 1.42
C GLU A 185 -14.01 -16.50 2.31
N ILE A 186 -14.90 -15.72 1.72
CA ILE A 186 -15.69 -14.68 2.38
C ILE A 186 -17.17 -15.00 2.22
N ALA A 187 -17.98 -14.84 3.27
CA ALA A 187 -19.44 -14.93 3.15
C ALA A 187 -19.96 -13.97 2.08
N GLU A 188 -20.79 -14.43 1.14
CA GLU A 188 -21.30 -13.58 0.04
C GLU A 188 -21.98 -12.30 0.57
N LYS A 189 -22.75 -12.47 1.66
CA LYS A 189 -23.44 -11.37 2.37
C LYS A 189 -22.49 -10.27 2.86
N ALA A 190 -21.23 -10.60 3.18
CA ALA A 190 -20.24 -9.65 3.66
C ALA A 190 -19.65 -8.75 2.54
N LEU A 191 -19.77 -9.16 1.27
CA LEU A 191 -19.30 -8.39 0.10
C LEU A 191 -20.40 -7.53 -0.53
N LYS A 192 -21.64 -7.67 -0.08
CA LYS A 192 -22.78 -7.00 -0.71
C LYS A 192 -22.60 -5.47 -0.73
N GLY A 193 -22.72 -4.89 -1.92
CA GLY A 193 -22.53 -3.46 -2.15
C GLY A 193 -21.08 -3.02 -2.33
N ARG A 194 -20.13 -3.94 -2.50
CA ARG A 194 -18.72 -3.63 -2.72
C ARG A 194 -18.18 -4.28 -3.98
N ALA A 195 -17.46 -3.50 -4.78
CA ALA A 195 -16.82 -3.97 -6.00
C ALA A 195 -15.44 -4.59 -5.70
N VAL A 196 -15.40 -5.66 -4.91
CA VAL A 196 -14.17 -6.38 -4.55
C VAL A 196 -14.23 -7.82 -5.07
N SER A 197 -13.29 -8.17 -5.95
CA SER A 197 -13.15 -9.52 -6.51
C SER A 197 -11.85 -10.23 -6.09
N HIS A 198 -10.86 -9.46 -5.61
CA HIS A 198 -9.54 -9.94 -5.27
C HIS A 198 -9.06 -9.40 -3.93
N GLY A 199 -8.25 -10.19 -3.22
CA GLY A 199 -7.35 -9.73 -2.17
C GLY A 199 -5.89 -9.93 -2.60
N THR A 200 -4.97 -9.79 -1.66
CA THR A 200 -3.53 -9.94 -1.91
C THR A 200 -2.93 -11.08 -1.12
N SER A 201 -2.23 -11.97 -1.83
CA SER A 201 -1.38 -13.02 -1.26
C SER A 201 0.11 -12.69 -1.41
#